data_AF-A0A5C3NF71-F1
#
_entry.id   AF-A0A5C3NF71-F1
#
_cell.length_a   1.000
_cell.length_b   1.000
_cell.length_c   1.000
_cell.angle_alpha   90.00
_cell.angle_beta   90.00
_cell.angle_gamma   90.00
#
_symmetry.space_group_name_H-M   'P 1'
#
loop_
_entity.id
_entity.type
_entity.pdbx_description
1 polymer ?
#
loop_
_entity_poly.entity_id
_entity_poly.type
_entity_poly.pdbx_seq_one_letter_code
_entity_poly.pdbx_strand_id
1 'polypeptide(L)'
;MARTNMRYGSNHGHPTTAIEKTVRPSHRKGVQSKKTTFVRSVIREVAGFSPYERRVMELLRNSKVSIVIRALVVGPLGLSRTMDRDMLGGESRMDSA
;
A
#
# COMPACT_ATOMS: atom_id res chain seq x y z
N MET A 1 -13.39 21.01 9.99
CA MET A 1 -13.55 21.40 11.40
C MET A 1 -13.13 22.86 11.56
N ALA A 2 -13.98 23.70 12.15
CA ALA A 2 -13.63 25.09 12.42
C ALA A 2 -12.57 25.17 13.53
N ARG A 3 -11.63 26.11 13.42
CA ARG A 3 -10.58 26.33 14.44
C ARG A 3 -11.11 27.19 15.59
N THR A 4 -10.67 26.90 16.81
CA THR A 4 -11.24 27.44 18.06
C THR A 4 -10.56 28.71 18.58
N ASN A 5 -9.69 29.36 17.79
CA ASN A 5 -8.94 30.56 18.17
C ASN A 5 -8.10 30.42 19.46
N MET A 6 -7.76 29.18 19.85
CA MET A 6 -6.89 28.91 20.99
C MET A 6 -5.43 28.78 20.56
N ARG A 7 -4.49 29.11 21.46
CA ARG A 7 -3.04 29.01 21.20
C ARG A 7 -2.51 27.57 21.29
N TYR A 8 -3.14 26.73 22.11
CA TYR A 8 -2.78 25.33 22.34
C TYR A 8 -4.05 24.47 22.40
N GLY A 9 -3.89 23.15 22.34
CA GLY A 9 -5.01 22.18 22.30
C GLY A 9 -5.43 21.79 20.88
N SER A 10 -6.40 20.88 20.79
CA SER A 10 -6.91 20.40 19.49
C SER A 10 -7.68 21.51 18.75
N ASN A 11 -7.57 21.54 17.41
CA ASN A 11 -8.18 22.58 16.54
C ASN A 11 -7.75 24.04 16.85
N HIS A 12 -6.55 24.23 17.40
CA HIS A 12 -5.96 25.54 17.64
C HIS A 12 -5.74 26.37 16.35
N GLY A 13 -5.56 27.67 16.53
CA GLY A 13 -5.30 28.64 15.47
C GLY A 13 -6.51 29.48 15.07
N HIS A 14 -6.28 30.46 14.20
CA HIS A 14 -7.28 31.45 13.80
C HIS A 14 -8.45 30.79 13.03
N PRO A 15 -9.72 31.08 13.41
CA PRO A 15 -10.90 30.58 12.69
C PRO A 15 -10.88 31.12 11.27
N THR A 16 -10.75 30.20 10.32
CA THR A 16 -10.65 30.49 8.89
C THR A 16 -11.70 29.68 8.14
N THR A 17 -12.33 30.27 7.13
CA THR A 17 -13.21 29.56 6.20
C THR A 17 -12.36 28.64 5.33
N ALA A 18 -12.44 27.33 5.55
CA ALA A 18 -11.66 26.38 4.78
C ALA A 18 -12.23 26.29 3.34
N ILE A 19 -11.37 26.54 2.36
CA ILE A 19 -11.69 26.32 0.95
C ILE A 19 -11.52 24.83 0.65
N GLU A 20 -12.49 24.25 -0.05
CA GLU A 20 -12.39 22.87 -0.53
C GLU A 20 -11.19 22.72 -1.45
N LYS A 21 -10.26 21.82 -1.09
CA LYS A 21 -9.04 21.61 -1.87
C LYS A 21 -9.37 20.77 -3.10
N THR A 22 -9.11 21.32 -4.27
CA THR A 22 -9.18 20.55 -5.51
C THR A 22 -8.12 19.45 -5.53
N VAL A 23 -8.48 18.29 -6.09
CA VAL A 23 -7.56 17.16 -6.17
C VAL A 23 -6.48 17.46 -7.21
N ARG A 24 -5.24 17.57 -6.76
CA ARG A 24 -4.09 17.76 -7.64
C ARG A 24 -3.79 16.47 -8.42
N PRO A 25 -3.37 16.54 -9.69
CA PRO A 25 -2.98 15.36 -10.46
C PRO A 25 -1.87 14.53 -9.79
N SER A 26 -0.98 15.16 -9.03
CA SER A 26 0.05 14.47 -8.24
C SER A 26 -0.51 13.50 -7.20
N HIS A 27 -1.73 13.73 -6.69
CA HIS A 27 -2.39 12.83 -5.75
C HIS A 27 -2.86 11.52 -6.41
N ARG A 28 -2.95 11.48 -7.75
CA ARG A 28 -3.33 10.26 -8.51
C ARG A 28 -2.16 9.29 -8.68
N LYS A 29 -0.95 9.65 -8.22
CA LYS A 29 0.23 8.76 -8.30
C LYS A 29 0.02 7.52 -7.42
N GLY A 30 0.18 6.34 -8.02
CA GLY A 30 0.04 5.05 -7.34
C GLY A 30 -1.35 4.42 -7.43
N VAL A 31 -2.33 5.10 -8.02
CA VAL A 31 -3.65 4.53 -8.29
C VAL A 31 -3.53 3.47 -9.40
N GLN A 32 -4.06 2.28 -9.14
CA GLN A 32 -4.11 1.22 -10.13
C GLN A 32 -5.30 1.44 -11.07
N SER A 33 -5.01 1.52 -12.37
CA SER A 33 -6.04 1.56 -13.40
C SER A 33 -6.40 0.14 -13.85
N LYS A 34 -7.63 -0.08 -14.32
CA LYS A 34 -8.08 -1.39 -14.85
C LYS A 34 -7.11 -1.97 -15.88
N LYS A 35 -6.61 -1.12 -16.79
CA LYS A 35 -5.56 -1.48 -17.78
C LYS A 35 -4.26 -1.94 -17.13
N THR A 36 -3.77 -1.22 -16.11
CA THR A 36 -2.49 -1.57 -15.47
C THR A 36 -2.58 -2.87 -14.68
N THR A 37 -3.73 -3.16 -14.08
CA THR A 37 -3.94 -4.44 -13.38
C THR A 37 -3.99 -5.60 -14.37
N PHE A 38 -4.71 -5.45 -15.49
CA PHE A 38 -4.77 -6.46 -16.56
C PHE A 38 -3.40 -6.74 -17.18
N VAL A 39 -2.62 -5.70 -17.50
CA VAL A 39 -1.28 -5.91 -18.07
C VAL A 39 -0.35 -6.60 -17.05
N ARG A 40 -0.46 -6.28 -15.75
CA ARG A 40 0.33 -6.93 -14.70
C ARG A 40 -0.06 -8.40 -14.49
N SER A 41 -1.33 -8.77 -14.61
CA SER A 41 -1.74 -10.19 -14.50
C SER A 41 -1.17 -11.01 -15.65
N VAL A 42 -1.27 -10.51 -16.90
CA VAL A 42 -0.70 -11.18 -18.08
C VAL A 42 0.82 -11.36 -17.96
N ILE A 43 1.55 -10.34 -17.52
CA ILE A 43 3.00 -10.45 -17.34
C ILE A 43 3.35 -11.48 -16.26
N ARG A 44 2.60 -11.53 -15.15
CA ARG A 44 2.83 -12.51 -14.07
C ARG A 44 2.56 -13.94 -14.52
N GLU A 45 1.59 -14.15 -15.40
CA GLU A 45 1.32 -15.47 -16.00
C GLU A 45 2.44 -15.93 -16.93
N VAL A 46 2.99 -15.03 -17.75
CA VAL A 46 4.04 -15.38 -18.75
C VAL A 46 5.42 -15.50 -18.11
N ALA A 47 5.83 -14.53 -17.29
CA ALA A 47 7.17 -14.51 -16.70
C ALA A 47 7.29 -15.39 -15.44
N GLY A 48 6.17 -15.72 -14.81
CA GLY A 48 6.13 -16.48 -13.56
C GLY A 48 6.75 -15.72 -12.39
N PHE A 49 7.18 -16.48 -11.38
CA PHE A 49 7.73 -15.94 -10.13
C PHE A 49 9.26 -16.01 -10.10
N SER A 50 9.87 -14.97 -9.52
CA SER A 50 11.29 -14.96 -9.24
C SER A 50 11.68 -16.11 -8.28
N PRO A 51 12.95 -16.57 -8.30
CA PRO A 51 13.40 -17.64 -7.41
C PRO A 51 13.12 -17.36 -5.91
N TYR A 52 13.20 -16.10 -5.49
CA TYR A 52 12.94 -15.68 -4.11
C TYR A 52 11.45 -15.73 -3.75
N GLU A 53 10.57 -15.31 -4.66
CA GLU A 53 9.12 -15.38 -4.44
C GLU A 53 8.64 -16.82 -4.36
N ARG A 54 9.20 -17.72 -5.20
CA ARG A 54 8.94 -19.17 -5.11
C ARG A 54 9.38 -19.75 -3.77
N ARG A 55 10.58 -19.41 -3.31
CA ARG A 55 11.09 -19.89 -2.01
C ARG A 55 10.24 -19.41 -0.84
N VAL A 56 9.77 -18.17 -0.87
CA VAL A 56 8.87 -17.63 0.16
C VAL A 56 7.54 -18.38 0.15
N MET A 57 6.94 -18.61 -1.02
CA MET A 57 5.70 -19.40 -1.13
C MET A 57 5.85 -20.84 -0.59
N GLU A 58 6.97 -21.51 -0.86
CA GLU A 58 7.26 -22.85 -0.31
C GLU A 58 7.36 -22.83 1.22
N LEU A 59 8.04 -21.84 1.79
CA LEU A 59 8.21 -21.71 3.24
C LEU A 59 6.87 -21.41 3.94
N LEU A 60 6.00 -20.64 3.30
CA LEU A 60 4.64 -20.38 3.79
C LEU A 60 3.78 -21.64 3.77
N ARG A 61 3.86 -22.48 2.73
CA ARG A 61 3.15 -23.79 2.68
C ARG A 61 3.60 -24.75 3.79
N ASN A 62 4.87 -24.69 4.18
CA ASN A 62 5.45 -25.54 5.22
C ASN A 62 5.26 -24.99 6.65
N SER A 63 4.37 -24.00 6.85
CA SER A 63 4.06 -23.37 8.14
C SER A 63 5.26 -22.74 8.87
N LYS A 64 6.37 -22.44 8.17
CA LYS A 64 7.56 -21.76 8.72
C LYS A 64 7.43 -20.23 8.60
N VAL A 65 6.25 -19.73 8.95
CA VAL A 65 5.85 -18.33 8.77
C VAL A 65 6.73 -17.37 9.59
N SER A 66 7.18 -17.79 10.77
CA SER A 66 8.02 -16.96 11.67
C SER A 66 9.41 -16.66 11.10
N ILE A 67 10.03 -17.59 10.37
CA ILE A 67 11.34 -17.41 9.74
C ILE A 67 11.24 -16.44 8.56
N VAL A 68 10.14 -16.55 7.80
CA VAL A 68 9.84 -15.65 6.67
C VAL A 68 9.57 -14.23 7.18
N ILE A 69 8.70 -14.06 8.18
CA ILE A 69 8.42 -12.76 8.77
C ILE A 69 9.71 -12.14 9.33
N ARG A 70 10.55 -12.90 10.02
CA ARG A 70 11.81 -12.37 10.56
C ARG A 70 12.79 -11.95 9.46
N ALA A 71 12.92 -12.71 8.37
CA ALA A 71 13.80 -12.39 7.26
C ALA A 71 13.33 -11.17 6.45
N LEU A 72 12.00 -11.04 6.26
CA LEU A 72 11.41 -9.99 5.43
C LEU A 72 11.13 -8.69 6.21
N VAL A 73 10.68 -8.81 7.46
CA VAL A 73 10.20 -7.68 8.28
C VAL A 73 11.26 -7.16 9.26
N VAL A 74 12.06 -8.06 9.85
CA VAL A 74 12.98 -7.77 10.97
C VAL A 74 14.46 -7.81 10.53
N GLY A 75 14.74 -8.22 9.29
CA GLY A 75 16.09 -8.28 8.72
C GLY A 75 16.61 -6.92 8.19
N PRO A 76 17.93 -6.81 7.94
CA PRO A 76 18.59 -5.54 7.58
C PRO A 76 18.22 -5.00 6.19
N LEU A 77 17.41 -5.71 5.41
CA LEU A 77 17.10 -5.38 4.02
C LEU A 77 15.89 -4.43 3.87
N GLY A 78 15.09 -4.19 4.91
CA GLY A 78 14.07 -3.14 4.90
C GLY A 78 12.96 -3.29 3.84
N LEU A 79 12.62 -4.51 3.42
CA LEU A 79 11.65 -4.79 2.34
C LEU A 79 10.17 -4.79 2.77
N SER A 80 9.84 -4.39 4.00
CA SER A 80 8.56 -4.67 4.67
C SER A 80 7.30 -4.01 4.07
N ARG A 81 7.39 -3.16 3.04
CA ARG A 81 6.20 -2.48 2.46
C ARG A 81 5.89 -2.88 1.02
N THR A 82 6.83 -3.50 0.32
CA THR A 82 6.67 -3.83 -1.10
C THR A 82 6.15 -5.25 -1.29
N MET A 83 6.62 -6.22 -0.50
CA MET A 83 6.32 -7.64 -0.70
C MET A 83 4.87 -8.02 -0.36
N ASP A 84 4.30 -7.52 0.75
CA ASP A 84 2.90 -7.82 1.12
C ASP A 84 1.91 -7.32 0.06
N ARG A 85 2.23 -6.22 -0.62
CA ARG A 85 1.35 -5.59 -1.62
C ARG A 85 1.31 -6.37 -2.95
N ASP A 86 2.37 -7.10 -3.27
CA ASP A 86 2.45 -7.90 -4.50
C ASP A 86 1.85 -9.30 -4.32
N MET A 87 1.86 -9.83 -3.09
CA MET A 87 1.31 -11.14 -2.71
C MET A 87 -0.19 -11.09 -2.38
N LEU A 88 -0.65 -10.05 -1.67
CA LEU A 88 -2.08 -9.80 -1.48
C LEU A 88 -2.55 -8.96 -2.65
N GLY A 89 -2.97 -9.65 -3.72
CA GLY A 89 -3.65 -9.03 -4.86
C GLY A 89 -4.63 -8.00 -4.34
N GLY A 90 -4.34 -6.73 -4.61
CA GLY A 90 -5.16 -5.62 -4.15
C GLY A 90 -6.52 -5.70 -4.83
N GLU A 91 -7.45 -6.43 -4.22
CA GLU A 91 -8.86 -6.24 -4.43
C GLU A 91 -9.13 -4.76 -4.25
N SER A 92 -9.46 -4.15 -5.38
CA SER A 92 -9.95 -2.80 -5.44
C SER A 92 -11.06 -2.68 -4.41
N ARG A 93 -10.85 -1.81 -3.42
CA ARG A 93 -11.93 -1.07 -2.77
C ARG A 93 -12.69 -0.29 -3.85
N MET A 94 -13.46 -1.03 -4.65
CA MET A 94 -14.65 -0.52 -5.31
C MET A 94 -15.74 -0.53 -4.24
N ASP A 95 -16.60 0.47 -4.32
CA ASP A 95 -17.77 0.72 -3.47
C ASP A 95 -17.48 1.53 -2.21
N SER A 96 -17.33 2.85 -2.40
CA SER A 96 -18.20 3.87 -1.77
C SER A 96 -17.73 5.29 -2.13
N ALA A 97 -18.27 5.82 -3.23
CA ALA A 97 -18.49 7.24 -3.48
C ALA A 97 -19.58 7.38 -4.55
#